data_AF-A0A258FYV3-F1
#
_entry.id   AF-A0A258FYV3-F1
#
_cell.length_a   1.000
_cell.length_b   1.000
_cell.length_c   1.000
_cell.angle_alpha   90.00
_cell.angle_beta   90.00
_cell.angle_gamma   90.00
#
_symmetry.space_group_name_H-M   'P 1'
#
loop_
_entity.id
_entity.type
_entity.pdbx_description
1 polymer ?
#
loop_
_entity_poly.entity_id
_entity_poly.type
_entity_poly.pdbx_seq_one_letter_code
_entity_poly.pdbx_strand_id
1 'polypeptide(L)'
;MEEADIVVVGGGSGGSAVASRLSENGKYKVVLLEAGGKNTGYRTRIPGFVAFQTPKTNWGFETVPQPGLNGRRGYQPRGKGLGGSSAVNGMVYIRGNRWDYDNWAAIGCPGWSYDEVLPYFKRSEANVHGANEFRGGDGPLCVSDQVSPNPGSLDFVEAGASLQIPRNDDFNGARQEGIGLFQVTQKNGERWSASRAYIEPHKDRPNLQVMTNVTAERVLFDEGRAWGVAYTQDGEAREIRARHAVVLAGGAFGTPQLLMLSGIGPALHLRTMGIAVRVDRPEVGGNLQDHLDYSAAFECDDTRFIGQSLTGLVNSAIGVIDWFRKRSGAMTTNYAEAGGFLKIDPQAPAPDIQLHFFPVALEDHGRTVVKAHGYSGHVCVLRPESKGTVRLASIDPRAAPLIDPQFLSDPRDLALLKQGVKAMYRIMETPPMTNYKGRDRNPIDLNDDDALERLIRARADTIYHPVGTARMGSDDGAVCDPKLRVRGVTGLYIADASIMPKLVSGNTNAPSIMIGERCADFVLADLG
;
A
#
# COMPACT_ATOMS: atom_id res chain seq x y z
N MET A 1 -17.72 -17.58 -25.90
CA MET A 1 -16.56 -17.13 -25.10
C MET A 1 -16.50 -15.62 -25.21
N GLU A 2 -16.44 -14.90 -24.09
CA GLU A 2 -16.27 -13.45 -24.10
C GLU A 2 -14.87 -13.10 -24.66
N GLU A 3 -14.72 -11.98 -25.35
CA GLU A 3 -13.46 -11.60 -26.00
C GLU A 3 -13.12 -10.12 -25.73
N ALA A 4 -11.84 -9.87 -25.47
CA ALA A 4 -11.21 -8.58 -25.27
C ALA A 4 -9.85 -8.55 -25.99
N ASP A 5 -9.33 -7.35 -26.24
CA ASP A 5 -7.93 -7.19 -26.65
C ASP A 5 -6.99 -7.46 -25.50
N ILE A 6 -7.30 -6.83 -24.37
CA ILE A 6 -6.48 -6.88 -23.17
C ILE A 6 -7.39 -7.17 -21.97
N VAL A 7 -6.99 -8.15 -21.16
CA VAL A 7 -7.66 -8.48 -19.90
C VAL A 7 -6.78 -8.05 -18.73
N VAL A 8 -7.29 -7.19 -17.87
CA VAL A 8 -6.62 -6.76 -16.63
C VAL A 8 -7.26 -7.47 -15.45
N VAL A 9 -6.46 -8.13 -14.62
CA VAL A 9 -6.91 -8.91 -13.47
C VAL A 9 -6.56 -8.20 -12.17
N GLY A 10 -7.56 -7.64 -11.50
CA GLY A 10 -7.43 -6.85 -10.28
C GLY A 10 -7.66 -5.36 -10.53
N GLY A 11 -8.71 -4.79 -9.96
CA GLY A 11 -9.07 -3.37 -10.03
C GLY A 11 -8.38 -2.52 -8.97
N GLY A 12 -7.19 -2.92 -8.51
CA GLY A 12 -6.40 -2.24 -7.49
C GLY A 12 -5.75 -0.93 -7.96
N SER A 13 -4.75 -0.44 -7.22
CA SER A 13 -4.09 0.83 -7.52
C SER A 13 -3.43 0.86 -8.90
N GLY A 14 -2.55 -0.10 -9.19
CA GLY A 14 -1.92 -0.22 -10.51
C GLY A 14 -2.88 -0.74 -11.58
N GLY A 15 -3.77 -1.67 -11.22
CA GLY A 15 -4.80 -2.22 -12.12
C GLY A 15 -5.77 -1.17 -12.66
N SER A 16 -6.20 -0.23 -11.81
CA SER A 16 -7.05 0.90 -12.23
C SER A 16 -6.32 1.80 -13.23
N ALA A 17 -5.05 2.11 -12.96
CA ALA A 17 -4.24 2.98 -13.81
C ALA A 17 -3.99 2.33 -15.19
N VAL A 18 -3.52 1.07 -15.22
CA VAL A 18 -3.19 0.38 -16.47
C VAL A 18 -4.43 0.16 -17.34
N ALA A 19 -5.56 -0.25 -16.76
CA ALA A 19 -6.80 -0.45 -17.53
C ALA A 19 -7.31 0.85 -18.17
N SER A 20 -7.22 1.95 -17.43
CA SER A 20 -7.63 3.26 -17.92
C SER A 20 -6.73 3.77 -19.04
N ARG A 21 -5.41 3.65 -18.90
CA ARG A 21 -4.44 4.08 -19.93
C ARG A 21 -4.54 3.25 -21.20
N LEU A 22 -4.67 1.93 -21.07
CA LEU A 22 -4.80 1.05 -22.23
C LEU A 22 -6.09 1.27 -23.03
N SER A 23 -7.14 1.78 -22.39
CA SER A 23 -8.40 2.12 -23.07
C SER A 23 -8.44 3.54 -23.65
N GLU A 24 -7.48 4.40 -23.31
CA GLU A 24 -7.54 5.84 -23.57
C GLU A 24 -7.58 6.19 -25.07
N ASN A 25 -6.88 5.43 -25.91
CA ASN A 25 -6.81 5.68 -27.35
C ASN A 25 -7.99 5.10 -28.16
N GLY A 26 -8.92 4.36 -27.53
CA GLY A 26 -10.05 3.71 -28.20
C GLY A 26 -9.72 2.51 -29.10
N LYS A 27 -8.42 2.22 -29.36
CA LYS A 27 -7.96 1.15 -30.27
C LYS A 27 -8.21 -0.25 -29.72
N TYR A 28 -8.07 -0.41 -28.40
CA TYR A 28 -8.15 -1.72 -27.74
C TYR A 28 -9.37 -1.83 -26.84
N LYS A 29 -10.09 -2.96 -26.94
CA LYS A 29 -11.12 -3.38 -25.99
C LYS A 29 -10.46 -3.95 -24.74
N VAL A 30 -10.58 -3.23 -23.62
CA VAL A 30 -10.02 -3.59 -22.32
C VAL A 30 -11.13 -4.12 -21.41
N VAL A 31 -10.91 -5.28 -20.81
CA VAL A 31 -11.79 -5.84 -19.78
C VAL A 31 -11.04 -5.91 -18.45
N LEU A 32 -11.56 -5.24 -17.43
CA LEU A 32 -11.04 -5.26 -16.07
C LEU A 32 -11.87 -6.20 -15.19
N LEU A 33 -11.23 -7.23 -14.62
CA LEU A 33 -11.84 -8.18 -13.70
C LEU A 33 -11.49 -7.82 -12.24
N GLU A 34 -12.49 -7.71 -11.37
CA GLU A 34 -12.31 -7.41 -9.95
C GLU A 34 -13.13 -8.35 -9.06
N ALA A 35 -12.49 -8.96 -8.06
CA ALA A 35 -13.10 -9.94 -7.17
C ALA A 35 -14.09 -9.34 -6.17
N GLY A 36 -13.93 -8.07 -5.78
CA GLY A 36 -14.87 -7.37 -4.92
C GLY A 36 -15.87 -6.48 -5.67
N GLY A 37 -16.60 -5.68 -4.88
CA GLY A 37 -17.61 -4.76 -5.39
C GLY A 37 -17.05 -3.42 -5.88
N LYS A 38 -17.95 -2.45 -6.07
CA LYS A 38 -17.62 -1.13 -6.64
C LYS A 38 -16.94 -0.15 -5.68
N ASN A 39 -16.98 -0.40 -4.37
CA ASN A 39 -16.42 0.48 -3.32
C ASN A 39 -16.87 1.96 -3.40
N THR A 40 -18.14 2.21 -3.74
CA THR A 40 -18.71 3.57 -3.87
C THR A 40 -19.46 4.05 -2.63
N GLY A 41 -19.56 3.24 -1.58
CA GLY A 41 -20.33 3.56 -0.37
C GLY A 41 -19.65 4.59 0.55
N TYR A 42 -20.44 5.20 1.44
CA TYR A 42 -19.94 6.20 2.39
C TYR A 42 -18.82 5.69 3.32
N ARG A 43 -18.83 4.40 3.69
CA ARG A 43 -17.74 3.79 4.49
C ARG A 43 -16.37 3.84 3.79
N THR A 44 -16.37 3.92 2.46
CA THR A 44 -15.17 4.05 1.65
C THR A 44 -14.86 5.54 1.40
N ARG A 45 -15.88 6.33 1.05
CA ARG A 45 -15.71 7.74 0.65
C ARG A 45 -15.35 8.68 1.79
N ILE A 46 -15.88 8.45 3.00
CA ILE A 46 -15.59 9.27 4.18
C ILE A 46 -14.24 8.82 4.76
N PRO A 47 -13.20 9.68 4.77
CA PRO A 47 -11.85 9.32 5.25
C PRO A 47 -11.83 8.70 6.65
N GLY A 48 -12.51 9.33 7.61
CA GLY A 48 -12.58 8.87 9.00
C GLY A 48 -13.35 7.56 9.21
N PHE A 49 -13.95 6.97 8.18
CA PHE A 49 -14.57 5.64 8.28
C PHE A 49 -13.67 4.47 7.87
N VAL A 50 -12.37 4.73 7.65
CA VAL A 50 -11.42 3.68 7.26
C VAL A 50 -11.40 2.48 8.22
N ALA A 51 -11.58 2.67 9.53
CA ALA A 51 -11.62 1.57 10.50
C ALA A 51 -12.86 0.66 10.39
N PHE A 52 -13.92 1.07 9.68
CA PHE A 52 -15.21 0.36 9.61
C PHE A 52 -15.39 -0.46 8.33
N GLN A 53 -14.30 -1.00 7.77
CA GLN A 53 -14.37 -1.90 6.62
C GLN A 53 -15.00 -3.25 6.99
N THR A 54 -15.45 -4.00 5.98
CA THR A 54 -16.12 -5.30 6.16
C THR A 54 -15.47 -6.36 5.28
N PRO A 55 -15.78 -7.65 5.47
CA PRO A 55 -15.34 -8.71 4.54
C PRO A 55 -15.73 -8.48 3.06
N LYS A 56 -16.69 -7.58 2.78
CA LYS A 56 -17.04 -7.17 1.42
C LYS A 56 -16.04 -6.19 0.79
N THR A 57 -15.36 -5.38 1.59
CA THR A 57 -14.43 -4.32 1.14
C THR A 57 -12.98 -4.60 1.53
N ASN A 58 -12.73 -5.62 2.35
CA ASN A 58 -11.43 -5.98 2.86
C ASN A 58 -11.29 -7.50 2.89
N TRP A 59 -10.20 -8.01 2.32
CA TRP A 59 -9.85 -9.43 2.39
C TRP A 59 -9.56 -9.91 3.82
N GLY A 60 -9.02 -9.03 4.65
CA GLY A 60 -8.76 -9.30 6.07
C GLY A 60 -7.87 -10.52 6.31
N PHE A 61 -6.78 -10.66 5.54
CA PHE A 61 -5.85 -11.77 5.69
C PHE A 61 -5.11 -11.73 7.03
N GLU A 62 -4.43 -12.83 7.35
CA GLU A 62 -3.49 -12.92 8.46
C GLU A 62 -2.18 -13.56 7.98
N THR A 63 -1.09 -13.25 8.66
CA THR A 63 0.17 -13.98 8.44
C THR A 63 0.09 -15.40 8.98
N VAL A 64 1.05 -16.23 8.60
CA VAL A 64 1.42 -17.41 9.39
C VAL A 64 2.01 -16.95 10.75
N PRO A 65 2.08 -17.82 11.77
CA PRO A 65 2.73 -17.48 13.04
C PRO A 65 4.15 -16.94 12.80
N GLN A 66 4.47 -15.77 13.36
CA GLN A 66 5.75 -15.08 13.13
C GLN A 66 6.70 -15.35 14.31
N PRO A 67 7.77 -16.16 14.15
CA PRO A 67 8.69 -16.46 15.25
C PRO A 67 9.33 -15.21 15.86
N GLY A 68 9.71 -14.24 15.03
CA GLY A 68 10.28 -12.97 15.48
C GLY A 68 9.31 -12.08 16.26
N LEU A 69 8.01 -12.37 16.24
CA LEU A 69 6.96 -11.65 16.94
C LEU A 69 6.23 -12.54 17.97
N ASN A 70 6.97 -13.42 18.64
CA ASN A 70 6.45 -14.34 19.68
C ASN A 70 5.35 -15.29 19.18
N GLY A 71 5.41 -15.69 17.91
CA GLY A 71 4.45 -16.61 17.30
C GLY A 71 3.08 -15.98 16.99
N ARG A 72 2.93 -14.66 17.14
CA ARG A 72 1.69 -13.96 16.78
C ARG A 72 1.39 -14.08 15.28
N ARG A 73 0.12 -14.00 14.94
CA ARG A 73 -0.36 -13.79 13.58
C ARG A 73 -0.68 -12.31 13.42
N GLY A 74 -0.04 -11.67 12.44
CA GLY A 74 -0.25 -10.26 12.14
C GLY A 74 -1.42 -10.06 11.18
N TYR A 75 -2.14 -8.96 11.34
CA TYR A 75 -3.30 -8.64 10.51
C TYR A 75 -2.86 -8.03 9.17
N GLN A 76 -3.37 -8.55 8.06
CA GLN A 76 -2.95 -8.18 6.71
C GLN A 76 -4.16 -7.66 5.88
N PRO A 77 -4.70 -6.47 6.18
CA PRO A 77 -5.86 -5.91 5.51
C PRO A 77 -5.54 -5.53 4.06
N ARG A 78 -6.32 -6.02 3.09
CA ARG A 78 -6.17 -5.65 1.68
C ARG A 78 -7.52 -5.30 1.11
N GLY A 79 -7.59 -4.19 0.37
CA GLY A 79 -8.86 -3.77 -0.22
C GLY A 79 -9.38 -4.82 -1.20
N LYS A 80 -10.67 -5.14 -1.08
CA LYS A 80 -11.41 -6.06 -1.95
C LYS A 80 -12.46 -5.25 -2.70
N GLY A 81 -12.35 -5.14 -4.01
CA GLY A 81 -13.21 -4.30 -4.85
C GLY A 81 -12.44 -3.18 -5.56
N LEU A 82 -13.14 -2.41 -6.38
CA LEU A 82 -12.53 -1.38 -7.22
C LEU A 82 -11.75 -0.35 -6.39
N GLY A 83 -10.57 0.02 -6.89
CA GLY A 83 -9.55 0.80 -6.20
C GLY A 83 -8.65 -0.05 -5.29
N GLY A 84 -9.01 -1.30 -4.99
CA GLY A 84 -8.27 -2.20 -4.11
C GLY A 84 -7.89 -1.52 -2.79
N SER A 85 -6.64 -1.67 -2.38
CA SER A 85 -6.17 -1.07 -1.12
C SER A 85 -6.24 0.46 -1.08
N SER A 86 -6.22 1.18 -2.22
CA SER A 86 -6.43 2.65 -2.21
C SER A 86 -7.83 3.06 -1.72
N ALA A 87 -8.80 2.15 -1.77
CA ALA A 87 -10.14 2.37 -1.25
C ALA A 87 -10.21 2.23 0.28
N VAL A 88 -9.20 1.64 0.93
CA VAL A 88 -9.20 1.33 2.37
C VAL A 88 -7.92 1.73 3.10
N ASN A 89 -6.98 2.43 2.44
CA ASN A 89 -5.71 2.86 3.04
C ASN A 89 -5.85 4.13 3.91
N GLY A 90 -4.76 4.53 4.56
CA GLY A 90 -4.64 5.79 5.30
C GLY A 90 -4.44 7.04 4.42
N MET A 91 -4.68 6.98 3.11
CA MET A 91 -4.64 8.10 2.13
C MET A 91 -3.32 8.89 2.04
N VAL A 92 -2.30 8.60 2.84
CA VAL A 92 -0.99 9.26 2.80
C VAL A 92 -0.42 9.18 1.39
N TYR A 93 -0.04 10.32 0.82
CA TYR A 93 0.59 10.41 -0.48
C TYR A 93 2.10 10.56 -0.35
N ILE A 94 2.81 9.44 -0.49
CA ILE A 94 4.26 9.37 -0.54
C ILE A 94 4.65 8.54 -1.76
N ARG A 95 5.71 8.97 -2.46
CA ARG A 95 6.26 8.30 -3.64
C ARG A 95 7.44 7.41 -3.32
N GLY A 96 8.07 7.54 -2.17
CA GLY A 96 9.39 6.98 -1.91
C GLY A 96 10.48 8.04 -2.08
N ASN A 97 11.72 7.63 -1.87
CA ASN A 97 12.90 8.46 -2.04
C ASN A 97 13.48 8.31 -3.45
N ARG A 98 14.14 9.36 -3.96
CA ARG A 98 14.96 9.29 -5.19
C ARG A 98 15.90 8.08 -5.18
N TRP A 99 16.60 7.87 -4.07
CA TRP A 99 17.54 6.77 -3.91
C TRP A 99 16.92 5.40 -4.14
N ASP A 100 15.65 5.18 -3.78
CA ASP A 100 15.02 3.86 -3.93
C ASP A 100 14.99 3.42 -5.39
N TYR A 101 14.63 4.35 -6.28
CA TYR A 101 14.50 4.13 -7.71
C TYR A 101 15.86 4.05 -8.41
N ASP A 102 16.78 4.93 -8.05
CA ASP A 102 18.15 4.88 -8.54
C ASP A 102 18.82 3.55 -8.12
N ASN A 103 18.52 3.07 -6.91
CA ASN A 103 18.94 1.77 -6.44
C ASN A 103 18.28 0.64 -7.23
N TRP A 104 16.98 0.71 -7.57
CA TRP A 104 16.35 -0.29 -8.46
C TRP A 104 17.08 -0.39 -9.80
N ALA A 105 17.42 0.75 -10.41
CA ALA A 105 18.21 0.77 -11.64
C ALA A 105 19.59 0.13 -11.44
N ALA A 106 20.30 0.50 -10.37
CA ALA A 106 21.62 -0.01 -10.05
C ALA A 106 21.64 -1.53 -9.79
N ILE A 107 20.59 -2.10 -9.19
CA ILE A 107 20.49 -3.55 -8.93
C ILE A 107 19.91 -4.35 -10.11
N GLY A 108 19.92 -3.78 -11.32
CA GLY A 108 19.58 -4.49 -12.56
C GLY A 108 18.16 -4.28 -13.06
N CYS A 109 17.53 -3.14 -12.76
CA CYS A 109 16.26 -2.72 -13.35
C CYS A 109 16.44 -1.43 -14.19
N PRO A 110 17.22 -1.47 -15.29
CA PRO A 110 17.44 -0.29 -16.13
C PRO A 110 16.09 0.27 -16.61
N GLY A 111 15.99 1.58 -16.75
CA GLY A 111 14.73 2.24 -16.99
C GLY A 111 14.06 2.75 -15.71
N TRP A 112 14.40 2.25 -14.52
CA TRP A 112 13.65 2.56 -13.28
C TRP A 112 14.31 3.56 -12.34
N SER A 113 15.28 4.35 -12.81
CA SER A 113 15.83 5.46 -12.02
C SER A 113 14.77 6.50 -11.70
N TYR A 114 15.01 7.35 -10.69
CA TYR A 114 14.02 8.34 -10.28
C TYR A 114 13.62 9.27 -11.43
N ASP A 115 14.59 9.72 -12.23
CA ASP A 115 14.34 10.62 -13.35
C ASP A 115 13.48 9.96 -14.45
N GLU A 116 13.55 8.63 -14.58
CA GLU A 116 12.75 7.88 -15.54
C GLU A 116 11.33 7.57 -15.02
N VAL A 117 11.13 7.49 -13.70
CA VAL A 117 9.79 7.26 -13.10
C VAL A 117 9.05 8.55 -12.72
N LEU A 118 9.77 9.65 -12.48
CA LEU A 118 9.20 10.95 -12.12
C LEU A 118 8.13 11.44 -13.12
N PRO A 119 8.30 11.32 -14.45
CA PRO A 119 7.27 11.69 -15.41
C PRO A 119 5.94 10.97 -15.18
N TYR A 120 5.98 9.71 -14.77
CA TYR A 120 4.78 8.91 -14.47
C TYR A 120 4.11 9.33 -13.17
N PHE A 121 4.89 9.67 -12.15
CA PHE A 121 4.34 10.30 -10.93
C PHE A 121 3.63 11.61 -11.24
N LYS A 122 4.28 12.50 -12.01
CA LYS A 122 3.70 13.78 -12.44
C LYS A 122 2.45 13.57 -13.30
N ARG A 123 2.49 12.63 -14.25
CA ARG A 123 1.34 12.28 -15.11
C ARG A 123 0.13 11.81 -14.30
N SER A 124 0.36 11.10 -13.20
CA SER A 124 -0.70 10.58 -12.34
C SER A 124 -1.34 11.64 -11.43
N GLU A 125 -0.62 12.70 -11.09
CA GLU A 125 -0.94 13.59 -9.97
C GLU A 125 -1.62 14.89 -10.40
N ALA A 126 -2.71 15.23 -9.70
CA ALA A 126 -3.25 16.59 -9.63
C ALA A 126 -3.06 17.13 -8.21
N ASN A 127 -1.94 17.81 -7.97
CA ASN A 127 -1.62 18.41 -6.69
C ASN A 127 -2.33 19.76 -6.53
N VAL A 128 -2.87 20.04 -5.34
CA VAL A 128 -3.52 21.33 -5.03
C VAL A 128 -2.58 22.54 -5.16
N HIS A 129 -1.26 22.32 -5.05
CA HIS A 129 -0.25 23.37 -5.24
C HIS A 129 0.14 23.60 -6.71
N GLY A 130 -0.44 22.85 -7.64
CA GLY A 130 -0.10 22.88 -9.06
C GLY A 130 1.17 22.12 -9.41
N ALA A 131 1.51 22.14 -10.70
CA ALA A 131 2.70 21.46 -11.22
C ALA A 131 3.98 22.25 -10.91
N ASN A 132 5.07 21.53 -10.65
CA ASN A 132 6.41 22.10 -10.52
C ASN A 132 7.46 21.12 -11.05
N GLU A 133 8.73 21.28 -10.67
CA GLU A 133 9.81 20.35 -11.03
C GLU A 133 9.47 18.90 -10.63
N PHE A 134 8.96 18.70 -9.40
CA PHE A 134 8.69 17.39 -8.81
C PHE A 134 7.24 16.93 -8.98
N ARG A 135 6.26 17.82 -9.19
CA ARG A 135 4.83 17.49 -9.08
C ARG A 135 4.05 17.74 -10.38
N GLY A 136 2.95 16.99 -10.53
CA GLY A 136 1.92 17.19 -11.52
C GLY A 136 0.78 18.08 -11.02
N GLY A 137 0.05 18.70 -11.94
CA GLY A 137 -1.10 19.58 -11.63
C GLY A 137 -2.44 19.06 -12.14
N ASP A 138 -2.43 18.22 -13.18
CA ASP A 138 -3.63 17.92 -13.98
C ASP A 138 -3.91 16.42 -14.14
N GLY A 139 -3.18 15.58 -13.40
CA GLY A 139 -3.37 14.13 -13.41
C GLY A 139 -4.68 13.66 -12.76
N PRO A 140 -5.07 12.40 -12.95
CA PRO A 140 -6.35 11.87 -12.44
C PRO A 140 -6.41 11.71 -10.91
N LEU A 141 -5.26 11.54 -10.24
CA LEU A 141 -5.18 11.34 -8.80
C LEU A 141 -5.06 12.69 -8.07
N CYS A 142 -6.15 13.14 -7.45
CA CYS A 142 -6.13 14.34 -6.62
C CYS A 142 -5.28 14.12 -5.35
N VAL A 143 -4.30 15.01 -5.16
CA VAL A 143 -3.44 15.08 -3.98
C VAL A 143 -3.67 16.45 -3.34
N SER A 144 -4.08 16.45 -2.08
CA SER A 144 -4.41 17.66 -1.34
C SER A 144 -3.67 17.74 -0.02
N ASP A 145 -3.56 18.95 0.50
CA ASP A 145 -3.33 19.12 1.93
C ASP A 145 -4.57 18.65 2.71
N GLN A 146 -4.40 18.43 4.01
CA GLN A 146 -5.50 18.03 4.88
C GLN A 146 -6.45 19.21 5.10
N VAL A 147 -7.75 18.98 4.93
CA VAL A 147 -8.80 20.01 5.05
C VAL A 147 -8.97 20.49 6.49
N SER A 148 -8.83 19.59 7.46
CA SER A 148 -9.04 19.89 8.88
C SER A 148 -8.14 19.02 9.76
N PRO A 149 -6.80 19.22 9.70
CA PRO A 149 -5.87 18.47 10.54
C PRO A 149 -6.14 18.74 12.01
N ASN A 150 -5.91 17.74 12.85
CA ASN A 150 -6.04 17.88 14.29
C ASN A 150 -4.95 18.82 14.84
N PRO A 151 -5.27 19.72 15.79
CA PRO A 151 -4.26 20.56 16.43
C PRO A 151 -3.10 19.77 17.05
N GLY A 152 -3.35 18.59 17.61
CA GLY A 152 -2.30 17.73 18.15
C GLY A 152 -1.28 17.26 17.10
N SER A 153 -1.71 17.13 15.84
CA SER A 153 -0.83 16.80 14.72
C SER A 153 0.13 17.95 14.39
N LEU A 154 -0.33 19.20 14.52
CA LEU A 154 0.53 20.39 14.37
C LEU A 154 1.52 20.50 15.54
N ASP A 155 1.06 20.19 16.75
CA ASP A 155 1.87 20.19 17.96
C ASP A 155 2.97 19.13 17.92
N PHE A 156 2.70 17.95 17.35
CA PHE A 156 3.72 16.93 17.09
C PHE A 156 4.83 17.45 16.15
N VAL A 157 4.45 18.16 15.08
CA VAL A 157 5.41 18.78 14.15
C VAL A 157 6.25 19.85 14.85
N GLU A 158 5.65 20.67 15.71
CA GLU A 158 6.37 21.68 16.50
C GLU A 158 7.33 21.03 17.50
N ALA A 159 6.91 19.98 18.20
CA ALA A 159 7.76 19.25 19.14
C ALA A 159 9.01 18.69 18.44
N GLY A 160 8.86 18.05 17.28
CA GLY A 160 10.01 17.57 16.52
C GLY A 160 10.89 18.71 15.97
N ALA A 161 10.29 19.83 15.53
CA ALA A 161 11.04 21.00 15.07
C ALA A 161 11.90 21.62 16.20
N SER A 162 11.39 21.63 17.43
CA SER A 162 12.14 22.11 18.61
C SER A 162 13.36 21.25 18.95
N LEU A 163 13.35 19.98 18.52
CA LEU A 163 14.49 19.06 18.59
C LEU A 163 15.43 19.19 17.38
N GLN A 164 15.30 20.27 16.60
CA GLN A 164 16.09 20.56 15.40
C GLN A 164 15.86 19.59 14.24
N ILE A 165 14.77 18.82 14.24
CA ILE A 165 14.35 18.07 13.05
C ILE A 165 13.79 19.09 12.04
N PRO A 166 14.31 19.18 10.81
CA PRO A 166 13.84 20.17 9.85
C PRO A 166 12.36 20.02 9.55
N ARG A 167 11.61 21.12 9.55
CA ARG A 167 10.25 21.14 9.02
C ARG A 167 10.30 20.79 7.52
N ASN A 168 9.34 19.98 7.08
CA ASN A 168 9.18 19.60 5.69
C ASN A 168 7.70 19.72 5.30
N ASP A 169 7.42 20.57 4.31
CA ASP A 169 6.10 20.79 3.72
C ASP A 169 5.87 19.96 2.45
N ASP A 170 6.91 19.28 1.95
CA ASP A 170 6.88 18.46 0.76
C ASP A 170 7.83 17.26 0.84
N PHE A 171 7.35 16.17 1.43
CA PHE A 171 8.08 14.90 1.47
C PHE A 171 8.37 14.29 0.08
N ASN A 172 7.70 14.74 -0.97
CA ASN A 172 7.87 14.26 -2.35
C ASN A 172 8.65 15.24 -3.24
N GLY A 173 9.21 16.31 -2.65
CA GLY A 173 9.95 17.36 -3.33
C GLY A 173 11.45 17.08 -3.36
N ALA A 174 12.24 18.15 -3.30
CA ALA A 174 13.70 18.06 -3.38
C ALA A 174 14.35 17.27 -2.23
N ARG A 175 13.72 17.24 -1.05
CA ARG A 175 14.22 16.52 0.13
C ARG A 175 13.07 15.81 0.85
N GLN A 176 13.27 14.53 1.17
CA GLN A 176 12.31 13.76 1.97
C GLN A 176 12.52 13.92 3.47
N GLU A 177 13.75 14.05 3.95
CA GLU A 177 14.07 14.16 5.37
C GLU A 177 13.37 15.37 6.04
N GLY A 178 12.83 15.15 7.24
CA GLY A 178 12.19 16.17 8.07
C GLY A 178 10.87 15.72 8.69
N ILE A 179 10.16 16.66 9.30
CA ILE A 179 8.88 16.45 10.01
C ILE A 179 7.80 17.40 9.49
N GLY A 180 6.56 16.94 9.36
CA GLY A 180 5.49 17.71 8.74
C GLY A 180 4.14 17.00 8.69
N LEU A 181 3.15 17.68 8.13
CA LEU A 181 1.87 17.07 7.76
C LEU A 181 2.02 16.29 6.47
N PHE A 182 1.36 15.14 6.38
CA PHE A 182 1.29 14.40 5.12
C PHE A 182 0.26 15.03 4.18
N GLN A 183 0.61 15.12 2.89
CA GLN A 183 -0.39 15.26 1.85
C GLN A 183 -1.20 13.97 1.71
N VAL A 184 -2.44 14.09 1.26
CA VAL A 184 -3.40 12.99 1.20
C VAL A 184 -4.02 12.86 -0.18
N THR A 185 -4.38 11.65 -0.58
CA THR A 185 -5.19 11.39 -1.78
C THR A 185 -6.67 11.64 -1.46
N GLN A 186 -7.05 12.92 -1.42
CA GLN A 186 -8.42 13.37 -1.19
C GLN A 186 -8.84 14.41 -2.23
N LYS A 187 -10.15 14.51 -2.45
CA LYS A 187 -10.78 15.58 -3.24
C LYS A 187 -12.02 16.07 -2.52
N ASN A 188 -12.07 17.36 -2.21
CA ASN A 188 -13.19 17.97 -1.48
C ASN A 188 -13.57 17.19 -0.22
N GLY A 189 -12.60 16.88 0.64
CA GLY A 189 -12.81 16.15 1.91
C GLY A 189 -13.23 14.69 1.77
N GLU A 190 -13.26 14.13 0.56
CA GLU A 190 -13.54 12.71 0.31
C GLU A 190 -12.26 11.95 -0.05
N ARG A 191 -12.20 10.67 0.32
CA ARG A 191 -11.17 9.76 -0.19
C ARG A 191 -11.19 9.73 -1.72
N TRP A 192 -10.01 9.87 -2.32
CA TRP A 192 -9.81 9.76 -3.76
C TRP A 192 -9.01 8.50 -4.12
N SER A 193 -9.70 7.37 -4.25
CA SER A 193 -9.07 6.07 -4.59
C SER A 193 -8.64 6.02 -6.06
N ALA A 194 -7.79 5.05 -6.40
CA ALA A 194 -7.33 4.84 -7.78
C ALA A 194 -8.49 4.57 -8.75
N SER A 195 -9.53 3.84 -8.32
CA SER A 195 -10.71 3.65 -9.19
C SER A 195 -11.51 4.94 -9.39
N ARG A 196 -11.59 5.84 -8.40
CA ARG A 196 -12.25 7.14 -8.58
C ARG A 196 -11.45 8.06 -9.51
N ALA A 197 -10.13 7.93 -9.49
CA ALA A 197 -9.22 8.66 -10.35
C ALA A 197 -9.26 8.15 -11.80
N TYR A 198 -9.14 6.83 -12.01
CA TYR A 198 -8.86 6.25 -13.32
C TYR A 198 -10.04 5.54 -13.98
N ILE A 199 -10.98 4.98 -13.21
CA ILE A 199 -12.05 4.12 -13.74
C ILE A 199 -13.39 4.85 -13.76
N GLU A 200 -13.81 5.44 -12.63
CA GLU A 200 -15.12 6.11 -12.51
C GLU A 200 -15.35 7.20 -13.57
N PRO A 201 -14.36 8.07 -13.92
CA PRO A 201 -14.52 9.09 -14.96
C PRO A 201 -14.62 8.53 -16.38
N HIS A 202 -14.27 7.25 -16.57
CA HIS A 202 -14.10 6.61 -17.88
C HIS A 202 -14.94 5.35 -18.05
N LYS A 203 -15.84 5.05 -17.11
CA LYS A 203 -16.71 3.87 -17.11
C LYS A 203 -17.64 3.78 -18.33
N ASP A 204 -17.89 4.93 -18.98
CA ASP A 204 -18.78 5.04 -20.14
C ASP A 204 -18.00 4.95 -21.47
N ARG A 205 -16.67 4.73 -21.43
CA ARG A 205 -15.87 4.45 -22.63
C ARG A 205 -16.34 3.14 -23.27
N PRO A 206 -16.71 3.11 -24.56
CA PRO A 206 -17.29 1.92 -25.20
C PRO A 206 -16.31 0.73 -25.29
N ASN A 207 -15.00 1.00 -25.18
CA ASN A 207 -13.94 0.00 -25.23
C ASN A 207 -13.39 -0.39 -23.84
N LEU A 208 -13.98 0.09 -22.74
CA LEU A 208 -13.60 -0.31 -21.38
C LEU A 208 -14.78 -0.98 -20.68
N GLN A 209 -14.64 -2.26 -20.36
CA GLN A 209 -15.63 -3.01 -19.59
C GLN A 209 -15.07 -3.36 -18.22
N VAL A 210 -15.83 -3.07 -17.16
CA VAL A 210 -15.45 -3.38 -15.78
C VAL A 210 -16.40 -4.42 -15.21
N MET A 211 -15.85 -5.57 -14.84
CA MET A 211 -16.59 -6.70 -14.27
C MET A 211 -16.20 -6.86 -12.80
N THR A 212 -17.17 -6.65 -11.90
CA THR A 212 -16.99 -6.78 -10.44
C THR A 212 -17.58 -8.08 -9.93
N ASN A 213 -17.19 -8.50 -8.72
CA ASN A 213 -17.52 -9.80 -8.13
C ASN A 213 -17.07 -10.98 -9.01
N VAL A 214 -15.91 -10.82 -9.67
CA VAL A 214 -15.29 -11.81 -10.56
C VAL A 214 -13.99 -12.30 -9.94
N THR A 215 -13.94 -13.58 -9.58
CA THR A 215 -12.70 -14.20 -9.06
C THR A 215 -11.95 -14.85 -10.20
N ALA A 216 -10.80 -14.31 -10.58
CA ALA A 216 -9.88 -14.97 -11.50
C ALA A 216 -9.29 -16.23 -10.84
N GLU A 217 -9.28 -17.34 -11.57
CA GLU A 217 -8.84 -18.64 -11.06
C GLU A 217 -7.44 -18.99 -11.57
N ARG A 218 -7.21 -18.78 -12.87
CA ARG A 218 -5.92 -19.03 -13.54
C ARG A 218 -5.85 -18.30 -14.88
N VAL A 219 -4.64 -18.01 -15.32
CA VAL A 219 -4.33 -17.61 -16.69
C VAL A 219 -4.32 -18.84 -17.59
N LEU A 220 -4.86 -18.69 -18.79
CA LEU A 220 -4.95 -19.73 -19.81
C LEU A 220 -3.86 -19.54 -20.85
N PHE A 221 -3.23 -20.64 -21.26
CA PHE A 221 -2.08 -20.62 -22.16
C PHE A 221 -2.23 -21.61 -23.30
N ASP A 222 -1.62 -21.27 -24.42
CA ASP A 222 -1.47 -22.08 -25.61
C ASP A 222 -0.05 -21.85 -26.15
N GLU A 223 0.72 -22.91 -26.35
CA GLU A 223 2.14 -22.87 -26.78
C GLU A 223 3.01 -21.82 -26.03
N GLY A 224 2.77 -21.64 -24.73
CA GLY A 224 3.52 -20.69 -23.89
C GLY A 224 3.04 -19.24 -23.96
N ARG A 225 2.01 -18.94 -24.75
CA ARG A 225 1.37 -17.62 -24.82
C ARG A 225 0.11 -17.57 -23.95
N ALA A 226 -0.01 -16.54 -23.11
CA ALA A 226 -1.24 -16.26 -22.39
C ALA A 226 -2.32 -15.79 -23.39
N TRP A 227 -3.43 -16.53 -23.50
CA TRP A 227 -4.53 -16.21 -24.42
C TRP A 227 -5.82 -15.81 -23.71
N GLY A 228 -5.91 -15.97 -22.39
CA GLY A 228 -7.15 -15.67 -21.67
C GLY A 228 -7.05 -15.91 -20.17
N VAL A 229 -8.19 -15.75 -19.50
CA VAL A 229 -8.35 -15.94 -18.05
C VAL A 229 -9.59 -16.78 -17.78
N ALA A 230 -9.43 -17.84 -16.98
CA ALA A 230 -10.56 -18.54 -16.38
C ALA A 230 -10.96 -17.83 -15.08
N TYR A 231 -12.25 -17.64 -14.89
CA TYR A 231 -12.81 -16.94 -13.74
C TYR A 231 -14.13 -17.54 -13.29
N THR A 232 -14.48 -17.34 -12.03
CA THR A 232 -15.82 -17.59 -11.51
C THR A 232 -16.57 -16.28 -11.31
N GLN A 233 -17.82 -16.24 -11.77
CA GLN A 233 -18.77 -15.16 -11.52
C GLN A 233 -20.13 -15.76 -11.18
N ASP A 234 -20.75 -15.30 -10.10
CA ASP A 234 -22.06 -15.79 -9.63
C ASP A 234 -22.14 -17.32 -9.43
N GLY A 235 -20.99 -17.94 -9.11
CA GLY A 235 -20.86 -19.38 -8.91
C GLY A 235 -20.65 -20.19 -10.20
N GLU A 236 -20.64 -19.55 -11.36
CA GLU A 236 -20.41 -20.18 -12.66
C GLU A 236 -18.97 -19.99 -13.13
N ALA A 237 -18.34 -21.08 -13.54
CA ALA A 237 -17.03 -21.06 -14.19
C ALA A 237 -17.16 -20.54 -15.63
N ARG A 238 -16.30 -19.57 -16.00
CA ARG A 238 -16.30 -18.89 -17.28
C ARG A 238 -14.87 -18.64 -17.76
N GLU A 239 -14.75 -18.30 -19.05
CA GLU A 239 -13.48 -17.94 -19.67
C GLU A 239 -13.64 -16.70 -20.54
N ILE A 240 -12.62 -15.84 -20.50
CA ILE A 240 -12.49 -14.67 -21.38
C ILE A 240 -11.20 -14.76 -22.17
N ARG A 241 -11.30 -14.56 -23.48
CA ARG A 241 -10.16 -14.50 -24.40
C ARG A 241 -9.55 -13.10 -24.40
N ALA A 242 -8.23 -13.03 -24.30
CA ALA A 242 -7.40 -11.86 -24.53
C ALA A 242 -6.68 -12.01 -25.88
N ARG A 243 -7.03 -11.20 -26.87
CA ARG A 243 -6.42 -11.25 -28.22
C ARG A 243 -4.94 -10.91 -28.18
N HIS A 244 -4.52 -10.03 -27.26
CA HIS A 244 -3.18 -9.48 -27.24
C HIS A 244 -2.43 -9.77 -25.94
N ALA A 245 -3.01 -9.39 -24.79
CA ALA A 245 -2.29 -9.47 -23.51
C ALA A 245 -3.21 -9.70 -22.30
N VAL A 246 -2.66 -10.32 -21.27
CA VAL A 246 -3.20 -10.37 -19.91
C VAL A 246 -2.28 -9.56 -18.99
N VAL A 247 -2.84 -8.70 -18.15
CA VAL A 247 -2.11 -7.90 -17.16
C VAL A 247 -2.58 -8.25 -15.77
N LEU A 248 -1.68 -8.74 -14.92
CA LEU A 248 -1.97 -9.06 -13.52
C LEU A 248 -1.76 -7.84 -12.63
N ALA A 249 -2.72 -7.55 -11.78
CA ALA A 249 -2.71 -6.44 -10.84
C ALA A 249 -3.33 -6.84 -9.48
N GLY A 250 -3.13 -8.10 -9.07
CA GLY A 250 -3.62 -8.69 -7.81
C GLY A 250 -2.84 -8.24 -6.57
N GLY A 251 -1.82 -7.41 -6.73
CA GLY A 251 -0.97 -6.92 -5.64
C GLY A 251 0.00 -7.98 -5.13
N ALA A 252 0.76 -7.62 -4.08
CA ALA A 252 1.81 -8.46 -3.51
C ALA A 252 1.35 -9.83 -3.00
N PHE A 253 0.05 -10.08 -2.83
CA PHE A 253 -0.48 -11.38 -2.41
C PHE A 253 -1.26 -12.10 -3.51
N GLY A 254 -2.17 -11.40 -4.21
CA GLY A 254 -3.01 -12.01 -5.22
C GLY A 254 -2.27 -12.37 -6.51
N THR A 255 -1.28 -11.55 -6.92
CA THR A 255 -0.50 -11.82 -8.13
C THR A 255 0.35 -13.08 -8.05
N PRO A 256 1.20 -13.30 -7.02
CA PRO A 256 1.96 -14.55 -6.92
C PRO A 256 1.04 -15.77 -6.73
N GLN A 257 -0.09 -15.62 -6.03
CA GLN A 257 -1.10 -16.68 -5.90
C GLN A 257 -1.63 -17.08 -7.29
N LEU A 258 -2.07 -16.12 -8.09
CA LEU A 258 -2.62 -16.39 -9.42
C LEU A 258 -1.56 -16.96 -10.38
N LEU A 259 -0.31 -16.50 -10.32
CA LEU A 259 0.79 -17.10 -11.08
C LEU A 259 0.98 -18.57 -10.71
N MET A 260 1.02 -18.90 -9.42
CA MET A 260 1.17 -20.28 -8.95
C MET A 260 -0.01 -21.16 -9.36
N LEU A 261 -1.25 -20.68 -9.22
CA LEU A 261 -2.46 -21.38 -9.68
C LEU A 261 -2.48 -21.61 -11.21
N SER A 262 -1.73 -20.79 -11.95
CA SER A 262 -1.54 -20.90 -13.40
C SER A 262 -0.37 -21.80 -13.81
N GLY A 263 0.31 -22.41 -12.84
CA GLY A 263 1.46 -23.30 -13.06
C GLY A 263 2.81 -22.59 -13.20
N ILE A 264 2.91 -21.31 -12.82
CA ILE A 264 4.15 -20.52 -12.84
C ILE A 264 4.59 -20.27 -11.39
N GLY A 265 5.68 -20.89 -10.96
CA GLY A 265 6.18 -20.74 -9.59
C GLY A 265 7.16 -21.85 -9.19
N PRO A 266 7.48 -22.00 -7.89
CA PRO A 266 8.44 -23.00 -7.44
C PRO A 266 7.93 -24.41 -7.74
N ALA A 267 8.65 -25.15 -8.60
CA ALA A 267 8.19 -26.43 -9.11
C ALA A 267 7.83 -27.45 -8.01
N LEU A 268 8.61 -27.52 -6.93
CA LEU A 268 8.33 -28.44 -5.83
C LEU A 268 7.00 -28.10 -5.15
N HIS A 269 6.77 -26.82 -4.82
CA HIS A 269 5.53 -26.34 -4.19
C HIS A 269 4.31 -26.62 -5.07
N LEU A 270 4.42 -26.34 -6.37
CA LEU A 270 3.34 -26.60 -7.33
C LEU A 270 2.99 -28.09 -7.41
N ARG A 271 3.99 -28.97 -7.49
CA ARG A 271 3.77 -30.43 -7.51
C ARG A 271 3.11 -30.92 -6.24
N THR A 272 3.51 -30.41 -5.06
CA THR A 272 2.86 -30.75 -3.78
C THR A 272 1.40 -30.31 -3.73
N MET A 273 1.05 -29.22 -4.42
CA MET A 273 -0.33 -28.75 -4.56
C MET A 273 -1.13 -29.47 -5.66
N GLY A 274 -0.52 -30.43 -6.38
CA GLY A 274 -1.16 -31.11 -7.50
C GLY A 274 -1.31 -30.25 -8.76
N ILE A 275 -0.55 -29.16 -8.87
CA ILE A 275 -0.57 -28.24 -10.02
C ILE A 275 0.54 -28.62 -11.00
N ALA A 276 0.21 -28.74 -12.29
CA ALA A 276 1.19 -28.96 -13.34
C ALA A 276 2.17 -27.77 -13.43
N VAL A 277 3.47 -28.05 -13.40
CA VAL A 277 4.51 -27.02 -13.55
C VAL A 277 4.63 -26.65 -15.01
N ARG A 278 4.25 -25.42 -15.35
CA ARG A 278 4.43 -24.82 -16.67
C ARG A 278 5.79 -24.12 -16.77
N VAL A 279 6.10 -23.29 -15.79
CA VAL A 279 7.38 -22.60 -15.68
C VAL A 279 7.86 -22.73 -14.24
N ASP A 280 9.01 -23.39 -14.06
CA ASP A 280 9.69 -23.38 -12.76
C ASP A 280 10.31 -21.99 -12.55
N ARG A 281 9.74 -21.25 -11.60
CA ARG A 281 10.17 -19.90 -11.23
C ARG A 281 10.14 -19.78 -9.71
N PRO A 282 11.22 -20.20 -9.01
CA PRO A 282 11.25 -20.27 -7.54
C PRO A 282 10.96 -18.94 -6.82
N GLU A 283 11.29 -17.83 -7.46
CA GLU A 283 11.11 -16.48 -6.93
C GLU A 283 9.64 -15.99 -6.97
N VAL A 284 8.71 -16.67 -7.64
CA VAL A 284 7.28 -16.34 -7.52
C VAL A 284 6.85 -16.58 -6.08
N GLY A 285 6.32 -15.56 -5.43
CA GLY A 285 6.01 -15.57 -4.01
C GLY A 285 7.23 -15.50 -3.10
N GLY A 286 8.46 -15.34 -3.62
CA GLY A 286 9.65 -15.05 -2.81
C GLY A 286 9.80 -13.56 -2.51
N ASN A 287 10.87 -13.15 -1.83
CA ASN A 287 11.25 -11.73 -1.65
C ASN A 287 10.12 -10.81 -1.12
N LEU A 288 9.19 -11.35 -0.31
CA LEU A 288 8.16 -10.54 0.33
C LEU A 288 8.85 -9.58 1.30
N GLN A 289 8.72 -8.28 1.04
CA GLN A 289 9.21 -7.23 1.91
C GLN A 289 8.02 -6.40 2.38
N ASP A 290 8.03 -6.01 3.64
CA ASP A 290 6.98 -5.18 4.22
C ASP A 290 7.56 -4.33 5.34
N HIS A 291 6.99 -3.15 5.51
CA HIS A 291 7.35 -2.22 6.55
C HIS A 291 6.87 -2.74 7.91
N LEU A 292 7.81 -3.18 8.76
CA LEU A 292 7.54 -3.45 10.16
C LEU A 292 7.40 -2.13 10.91
N ASP A 293 6.34 -2.03 11.70
CA ASP A 293 5.93 -0.84 12.43
C ASP A 293 5.68 -1.15 13.90
N TYR A 294 6.16 -0.28 14.78
CA TYR A 294 5.83 -0.28 16.20
C TYR A 294 4.91 0.89 16.52
N SER A 295 3.84 0.64 17.27
CA SER A 295 2.87 1.65 17.70
C SER A 295 2.85 1.79 19.22
N ALA A 296 3.06 3.03 19.69
CA ALA A 296 2.85 3.47 21.06
C ALA A 296 1.58 4.29 21.16
N ALA A 297 0.74 4.01 22.16
CA ALA A 297 -0.53 4.69 22.37
C ALA A 297 -0.54 5.39 23.74
N PHE A 298 -0.94 6.66 23.74
CA PHE A 298 -0.97 7.52 24.91
C PHE A 298 -2.39 7.98 25.18
N GLU A 299 -2.87 7.78 26.40
CA GLU A 299 -4.15 8.31 26.85
C GLU A 299 -3.99 9.73 27.37
N CYS A 300 -4.96 10.60 27.09
CA CYS A 300 -5.02 11.92 27.68
C CYS A 300 -6.47 12.36 27.89
N ASP A 301 -6.65 13.45 28.62
CA ASP A 301 -7.98 13.98 28.94
C ASP A 301 -8.44 15.06 27.94
N ASP A 302 -7.59 15.43 26.97
CA ASP A 302 -7.89 16.45 25.96
C ASP A 302 -8.84 15.91 24.89
N THR A 303 -10.03 16.51 24.83
CA THR A 303 -11.13 16.07 23.95
C THR A 303 -10.98 16.52 22.49
N ARG A 304 -9.91 17.28 22.16
CA ARG A 304 -9.53 17.56 20.77
C ARG A 304 -9.06 16.30 20.06
N PHE A 305 -8.48 15.34 20.78
CA PHE A 305 -8.16 14.03 20.22
C PHE A 305 -9.39 13.16 20.07
N ILE A 306 -9.37 12.25 19.11
CA ILE A 306 -10.46 11.33 18.85
C ILE A 306 -10.49 10.29 19.98
N GLY A 307 -11.67 10.06 20.54
CA GLY A 307 -11.88 9.12 21.64
C GLY A 307 -13.35 8.75 21.80
N GLN A 308 -13.61 7.72 22.62
CA GLN A 308 -14.95 7.15 22.80
C GLN A 308 -15.69 7.63 24.08
N SER A 309 -15.36 8.80 24.60
CA SER A 309 -16.16 9.43 25.67
C SER A 309 -17.50 9.92 25.13
N LEU A 310 -18.43 10.32 26.02
CA LEU A 310 -19.69 10.97 25.60
C LEU A 310 -19.41 12.20 24.73
N THR A 311 -18.47 13.05 25.14
CA THR A 311 -18.04 14.22 24.37
C THR A 311 -17.43 13.80 23.04
N GLY A 312 -16.63 12.73 22.99
CA GLY A 312 -16.06 12.19 21.77
C GLY A 312 -17.11 11.66 20.78
N LEU A 313 -18.16 11.01 21.28
CA LEU A 313 -19.29 10.54 20.46
C LEU A 313 -20.09 11.71 19.89
N VAL A 314 -20.37 12.74 20.68
CA VAL A 314 -21.02 13.97 20.22
C VAL A 314 -20.17 14.68 19.16
N ASN A 315 -18.86 14.84 19.40
CA ASN A 315 -17.93 15.43 18.44
C ASN A 315 -17.85 14.64 17.14
N SER A 316 -17.90 13.31 17.22
CA SER A 316 -17.94 12.42 16.04
C SER A 316 -19.23 12.63 15.23
N ALA A 317 -20.38 12.72 15.91
CA ALA A 317 -21.67 12.99 15.25
C ALA A 317 -21.68 14.37 14.57
N ILE A 318 -21.15 15.40 15.23
CA ILE A 318 -20.96 16.74 14.65
C ILE A 318 -20.04 16.65 13.42
N GLY A 319 -18.92 15.93 13.52
CA GLY A 319 -17.99 15.73 12.41
C GLY A 319 -18.64 15.06 11.20
N VAL A 320 -19.54 14.10 11.40
CA VAL A 320 -20.31 13.48 10.31
C VAL A 320 -21.25 14.51 9.67
N ILE A 321 -21.96 15.31 10.47
CA ILE A 321 -22.85 16.37 9.97
C ILE A 321 -22.06 17.41 9.17
N ASP A 322 -20.91 17.88 9.68
CA ASP A 322 -20.05 18.83 8.98
C ASP A 322 -19.51 18.27 7.67
N TRP A 323 -19.13 16.99 7.63
CA TRP A 323 -18.73 16.34 6.39
C TRP A 323 -19.85 16.34 5.36
N PHE A 324 -21.08 15.98 5.75
CA PHE A 324 -22.24 15.98 4.84
C PHE A 324 -22.58 17.38 4.32
N ARG A 325 -22.47 18.42 5.17
CA ARG A 325 -22.84 19.80 4.83
C ARG A 325 -21.76 20.58 4.08
N LYS A 326 -20.49 20.41 4.48
CA LYS A 326 -19.37 21.28 4.10
C LYS A 326 -18.15 20.54 3.57
N ARG A 327 -18.11 19.20 3.69
CA ARG A 327 -16.94 18.37 3.38
C ARG A 327 -15.67 18.80 4.15
N SER A 328 -15.85 19.16 5.42
CA SER A 328 -14.79 19.60 6.34
C SER A 328 -14.93 18.93 7.70
N GLY A 329 -14.01 19.21 8.62
CA GLY A 329 -14.06 18.75 10.00
C GLY A 329 -13.42 17.37 10.22
N ALA A 330 -13.57 16.85 11.44
CA ALA A 330 -12.81 15.69 11.94
C ALA A 330 -12.98 14.41 11.10
N MET A 331 -14.09 14.25 10.36
CA MET A 331 -14.30 13.08 9.50
C MET A 331 -13.50 13.10 8.19
N THR A 332 -12.82 14.21 7.88
CA THR A 332 -11.84 14.29 6.78
C THR A 332 -10.48 13.70 7.14
N THR A 333 -10.26 13.37 8.43
CA THR A 333 -9.00 12.79 8.90
C THR A 333 -8.64 11.51 8.15
N ASN A 334 -7.36 11.39 7.82
CA ASN A 334 -6.77 10.15 7.35
C ASN A 334 -6.14 9.32 8.49
N TYR A 335 -6.31 9.79 9.73
CA TYR A 335 -5.71 9.32 10.97
C TYR A 335 -4.19 9.47 11.03
N ALA A 336 -3.43 9.03 10.02
CA ALA A 336 -1.99 9.26 9.93
C ALA A 336 -1.71 10.70 9.43
N GLU A 337 -1.98 11.71 10.24
CA GLU A 337 -2.03 13.11 9.80
C GLU A 337 -0.64 13.76 9.71
N ALA A 338 0.20 13.56 10.71
CA ALA A 338 1.56 14.10 10.73
C ALA A 338 2.58 12.96 10.80
N GLY A 339 3.85 13.29 10.55
CA GLY A 339 4.92 12.32 10.61
C GLY A 339 6.24 12.92 10.20
N GLY A 340 7.21 12.05 9.91
CA GLY A 340 8.52 12.48 9.47
C GLY A 340 9.35 11.35 8.91
N PHE A 341 10.39 11.72 8.17
CA PHE A 341 11.39 10.81 7.64
C PHE A 341 12.71 11.18 8.30
N LEU A 342 13.24 10.25 9.08
CA LEU A 342 14.46 10.44 9.84
C LEU A 342 15.57 9.57 9.27
N LYS A 343 16.78 10.10 9.27
CA LYS A 343 18.00 9.35 9.02
C LYS A 343 18.66 9.03 10.37
N ILE A 344 18.35 7.85 10.89
CA ILE A 344 18.84 7.36 12.17
C ILE A 344 20.24 6.78 12.03
N ASP A 345 20.49 5.94 11.03
CA ASP A 345 21.84 5.54 10.66
C ASP A 345 22.51 6.66 9.84
N PRO A 346 23.59 7.30 10.34
CA PRO A 346 24.31 8.34 9.60
C PRO A 346 24.88 7.86 8.26
N GLN A 347 25.13 6.55 8.12
CA GLN A 347 25.63 5.92 6.90
C GLN A 347 24.52 5.55 5.92
N ALA A 348 23.25 5.62 6.31
CA ALA A 348 22.14 5.32 5.40
C ALA A 348 22.14 6.29 4.20
N PRO A 349 21.87 5.80 2.98
CA PRO A 349 21.91 6.65 1.79
C PRO A 349 20.72 7.62 1.69
N ALA A 350 19.67 7.38 2.46
CA ALA A 350 18.43 8.16 2.54
C ALA A 350 17.80 7.94 3.94
N PRO A 351 16.76 8.71 4.35
CA PRO A 351 16.03 8.44 5.59
C PRO A 351 15.60 6.98 5.72
N ASP A 352 15.84 6.34 6.86
CA ASP A 352 15.67 4.91 7.12
C ASP A 352 14.53 4.60 8.10
N ILE A 353 13.99 5.62 8.78
CA ILE A 353 12.80 5.56 9.62
C ILE A 353 11.71 6.48 9.09
N GLN A 354 10.47 6.00 9.08
CA GLN A 354 9.27 6.82 8.93
C GLN A 354 8.49 6.86 10.25
N LEU A 355 8.14 8.06 10.68
CA LEU A 355 7.25 8.32 11.80
C LEU A 355 5.84 8.61 11.29
N HIS A 356 4.83 8.15 12.03
CA HIS A 356 3.45 8.62 11.85
C HIS A 356 2.85 9.00 13.20
N PHE A 357 2.13 10.11 13.21
CA PHE A 357 1.37 10.60 14.34
C PHE A 357 -0.12 10.51 14.05
N PHE A 358 -0.84 9.99 15.02
CA PHE A 358 -2.27 9.75 14.95
C PHE A 358 -2.97 10.49 16.08
N PRO A 359 -4.02 11.30 15.81
CA PRO A 359 -4.78 12.01 16.83
C PRO A 359 -5.81 11.09 17.51
N VAL A 360 -5.47 9.82 17.69
CA VAL A 360 -6.25 8.76 18.31
C VAL A 360 -5.29 7.76 18.97
N ALA A 361 -5.65 7.21 20.14
CA ALA A 361 -4.93 6.10 20.73
C ALA A 361 -5.29 4.79 20.01
N LEU A 362 -4.41 4.31 19.13
CA LEU A 362 -4.61 3.08 18.36
C LEU A 362 -3.90 1.89 19.00
N GLU A 363 -4.61 0.77 19.08
CA GLU A 363 -4.04 -0.52 19.42
C GLU A 363 -4.56 -1.59 18.45
N ASP A 364 -3.69 -2.55 18.10
CA ASP A 364 -4.03 -3.69 17.25
C ASP A 364 -4.74 -3.27 15.94
N HIS A 365 -4.10 -2.39 15.16
CA HIS A 365 -4.66 -1.89 13.89
C HIS A 365 -6.03 -1.19 14.05
N GLY A 366 -6.34 -0.67 15.24
CA GLY A 366 -7.64 -0.07 15.58
C GLY A 366 -8.74 -1.10 15.88
N ARG A 367 -8.41 -2.39 15.97
CA ARG A 367 -9.35 -3.48 16.32
C ARG A 367 -9.62 -3.53 17.81
N THR A 368 -8.67 -3.08 18.63
CA THR A 368 -8.88 -2.94 20.08
C THR A 368 -9.57 -1.62 20.38
N VAL A 369 -10.70 -1.69 21.09
CA VAL A 369 -11.45 -0.50 21.50
C VAL A 369 -10.79 0.16 22.70
N VAL A 370 -10.18 1.32 22.48
CA VAL A 370 -9.63 2.17 23.55
C VAL A 370 -10.71 3.15 24.01
N LYS A 371 -11.19 3.00 25.25
CA LYS A 371 -12.25 3.83 25.86
C LYS A 371 -11.68 5.12 26.48
N ALA A 372 -10.80 5.81 25.76
CA ALA A 372 -10.17 7.06 26.19
C ALA A 372 -10.00 8.01 25.00
N HIS A 373 -9.69 9.27 25.27
CA HIS A 373 -9.04 10.15 24.30
C HIS A 373 -7.54 9.90 24.32
N GLY A 374 -6.86 10.22 23.23
CA GLY A 374 -5.43 9.99 23.16
C GLY A 374 -4.85 10.14 21.77
N TYR A 375 -3.56 9.89 21.67
CA TYR A 375 -2.81 9.92 20.43
C TYR A 375 -1.89 8.71 20.35
N SER A 376 -1.37 8.43 19.17
CA SER A 376 -0.38 7.37 18.98
C SER A 376 0.76 7.82 18.07
N GLY A 377 1.94 7.31 18.40
CA GLY A 377 3.14 7.43 17.59
C GLY A 377 3.49 6.08 17.01
N HIS A 378 3.83 6.09 15.73
CA HIS A 378 4.21 4.90 14.99
C HIS A 378 5.61 5.09 14.41
N VAL A 379 6.39 4.01 14.41
CA VAL A 379 7.76 3.96 13.90
C VAL A 379 7.91 2.79 12.96
N CYS A 380 8.25 3.10 11.72
CA CYS A 380 8.41 2.14 10.65
C CYS A 380 9.86 2.13 10.15
N VAL A 381 10.44 0.93 10.01
CA VAL A 381 11.71 0.71 9.29
C VAL A 381 11.44 0.72 7.79
N LEU A 382 12.08 1.64 7.05
CA LEU A 382 11.79 1.88 5.63
C LEU A 382 12.43 0.88 4.67
N ARG A 383 13.55 0.27 5.07
CA ARG A 383 14.31 -0.66 4.22
C ARG A 383 14.71 -1.91 5.01
N PRO A 384 13.72 -2.73 5.40
CA PRO A 384 13.99 -3.92 6.18
C PRO A 384 14.80 -4.95 5.38
N GLU A 385 15.58 -5.72 6.11
CA GLU A 385 16.44 -6.77 5.60
C GLU A 385 15.75 -8.14 5.67
N SER A 386 14.82 -8.31 6.62
CA SER A 386 13.93 -9.47 6.67
C SER A 386 13.15 -9.62 5.36
N LYS A 387 13.15 -10.83 4.82
CA LYS A 387 12.44 -11.17 3.59
C LYS A 387 11.69 -12.47 3.76
N GLY A 388 10.46 -12.44 3.29
CA GLY A 388 9.50 -13.49 3.47
C GLY A 388 9.05 -14.17 2.19
N THR A 389 7.94 -14.92 2.31
CA THR A 389 7.28 -15.59 1.18
C THR A 389 5.75 -15.49 1.21
N VAL A 390 5.15 -15.71 0.04
CA VAL A 390 3.74 -15.97 -0.19
C VAL A 390 3.62 -17.32 -0.89
N ARG A 391 2.88 -18.25 -0.31
CA ARG A 391 2.67 -19.62 -0.85
C ARG A 391 1.19 -19.94 -0.93
N LEU A 392 0.82 -20.86 -1.83
CA LEU A 392 -0.54 -21.40 -1.83
C LEU A 392 -0.80 -22.18 -0.54
N ALA A 393 -1.96 -21.97 0.07
CA ALA A 393 -2.49 -22.85 1.11
C ALA A 393 -3.44 -23.92 0.54
N SER A 394 -4.01 -23.65 -0.64
CA SER A 394 -5.02 -24.46 -1.32
C SER A 394 -5.01 -24.13 -2.81
N ILE A 395 -5.59 -25.02 -3.63
CA ILE A 395 -5.88 -24.78 -5.06
C ILE A 395 -7.15 -23.96 -5.28
N ASP A 396 -7.97 -23.73 -4.23
CA ASP A 396 -9.11 -22.81 -4.32
C ASP A 396 -8.59 -21.36 -4.42
N PRO A 397 -8.87 -20.63 -5.51
CA PRO A 397 -8.41 -19.25 -5.70
C PRO A 397 -8.96 -18.27 -4.65
N ARG A 398 -10.01 -18.66 -3.92
CA ARG A 398 -10.63 -17.83 -2.87
C ARG A 398 -9.99 -18.07 -1.50
N ALA A 399 -9.19 -19.12 -1.35
CA ALA A 399 -8.49 -19.39 -0.11
C ALA A 399 -7.37 -18.35 0.10
N ALA A 400 -7.20 -17.89 1.34
CA ALA A 400 -6.10 -17.01 1.69
C ALA A 400 -4.75 -17.72 1.45
N PRO A 401 -3.76 -17.05 0.83
CA PRO A 401 -2.43 -17.62 0.72
C PRO A 401 -1.75 -17.67 2.10
N LEU A 402 -0.71 -18.51 2.22
CA LEU A 402 0.22 -18.47 3.35
C LEU A 402 1.10 -17.23 3.19
N ILE A 403 0.94 -16.24 4.06
CA ILE A 403 1.69 -14.98 4.04
C ILE A 403 2.70 -15.02 5.18
N ASP A 404 3.98 -15.01 4.87
CA ASP A 404 5.06 -15.08 5.85
C ASP A 404 6.09 -13.97 5.59
N PRO A 405 5.95 -12.78 6.18
CA PRO A 405 6.93 -11.69 6.02
C PRO A 405 8.28 -11.97 6.69
N GLN A 406 8.35 -12.96 7.59
CA GLN A 406 9.52 -13.25 8.43
C GLN A 406 10.01 -12.04 9.22
N PHE A 407 9.08 -11.30 9.84
CA PHE A 407 9.41 -10.10 10.60
C PHE A 407 10.47 -10.39 11.68
N LEU A 408 11.51 -9.55 11.72
CA LEU A 408 12.64 -9.63 12.65
C LEU A 408 13.45 -10.94 12.53
N SER A 409 13.48 -11.54 11.34
CA SER A 409 14.40 -12.65 11.03
C SER A 409 15.83 -12.17 10.86
N ASP A 410 16.03 -10.93 10.40
CA ASP A 410 17.33 -10.26 10.42
C ASP A 410 17.44 -9.32 11.64
N PRO A 411 18.51 -9.45 12.46
CA PRO A 411 18.67 -8.63 13.67
C PRO A 411 18.86 -7.14 13.40
N ARG A 412 19.27 -6.75 12.18
CA ARG A 412 19.46 -5.34 11.80
C ARG A 412 18.15 -4.55 11.86
N ASP A 413 17.03 -5.19 11.51
CA ASP A 413 15.71 -4.56 11.52
C ASP A 413 15.31 -4.15 12.94
N LEU A 414 15.53 -5.04 13.91
CA LEU A 414 15.22 -4.77 15.31
C LEU A 414 16.11 -3.66 15.87
N ALA A 415 17.41 -3.69 15.56
CA ALA A 415 18.36 -2.68 16.03
C ALA A 415 17.96 -1.28 15.56
N LEU A 416 17.63 -1.13 14.28
CA LEU A 416 17.16 0.15 13.72
C LEU A 416 15.80 0.56 14.31
N LEU A 417 14.86 -0.37 14.43
CA LEU A 417 13.55 -0.09 15.01
C LEU A 417 13.66 0.42 16.46
N LYS A 418 14.50 -0.19 17.30
CA LYS A 418 14.75 0.29 18.68
C LYS A 418 15.17 1.77 18.70
N GLN A 419 16.07 2.17 17.79
CA GLN A 419 16.52 3.57 17.70
C GLN A 419 15.42 4.50 17.22
N GLY A 420 14.64 4.09 16.22
CA GLY A 420 13.48 4.85 15.76
C GLY A 420 12.42 5.04 16.87
N VAL A 421 12.17 4.00 17.68
CA VAL A 421 11.25 4.06 18.83
C VAL A 421 11.74 5.09 19.84
N LYS A 422 13.01 5.06 20.22
CA LYS A 422 13.61 6.06 21.14
C LYS A 422 13.47 7.49 20.58
N ALA A 423 13.70 7.69 19.28
CA ALA A 423 13.52 8.99 18.64
C ALA A 423 12.07 9.48 18.68
N MET A 424 11.11 8.60 18.42
CA MET A 424 9.68 8.92 18.52
C MET A 424 9.26 9.31 19.94
N TYR A 425 9.66 8.52 20.96
CA TYR A 425 9.36 8.86 22.35
C TYR A 425 9.95 10.22 22.75
N ARG A 426 11.19 10.52 22.33
CA ARG A 426 11.80 11.83 22.56
C ARG A 426 10.96 12.98 22.00
N ILE A 427 10.35 12.84 20.82
CA ILE A 427 9.43 13.84 20.27
C ILE A 427 8.17 13.96 21.13
N MET A 428 7.57 12.83 21.52
CA MET A 428 6.35 12.82 22.36
C MET A 428 6.58 13.41 23.75
N GLU A 429 7.81 13.31 24.27
CA GLU A 429 8.24 13.85 25.56
C GLU A 429 8.75 15.31 25.47
N THR A 430 8.56 15.97 24.33
CA THR A 430 8.97 17.36 24.12
C THR A 430 7.74 18.29 24.01
N PRO A 431 7.75 19.50 24.62
CA PRO A 431 6.68 20.48 24.39
C PRO A 431 6.52 20.82 22.89
N PRO A 432 5.29 21.06 22.40
CA PRO A 432 4.03 21.13 23.14
C PRO A 432 3.39 19.77 23.47
N MET A 433 3.93 18.63 23.02
CA MET A 433 3.29 17.32 23.25
C MET A 433 3.12 16.96 24.73
N THR A 434 4.08 17.34 25.58
CA THR A 434 3.99 17.12 27.04
C THR A 434 2.82 17.87 27.70
N ASN A 435 2.30 18.93 27.08
CA ASN A 435 1.17 19.70 27.63
C ASN A 435 -0.10 18.84 27.72
N TYR A 436 -0.20 17.79 26.90
CA TYR A 436 -1.31 16.85 26.90
C TYR A 436 -1.28 15.85 28.05
N LYS A 437 -0.17 15.76 28.79
CA LYS A 437 0.02 14.80 29.91
C LYS A 437 -0.34 13.36 29.49
N GLY A 438 0.13 12.97 28.29
CA GLY A 438 -0.12 11.64 27.74
C GLY A 438 0.41 10.54 28.66
N ARG A 439 -0.46 9.58 28.98
CA ARG A 439 -0.12 8.38 29.75
C ARG A 439 0.11 7.24 28.78
N ASP A 440 1.35 6.79 28.64
CA ASP A 440 1.67 5.61 27.84
C ASP A 440 0.92 4.39 28.40
N ARG A 441 0.30 3.63 27.49
CA ARG A 441 -0.42 2.40 27.83
C ARG A 441 0.51 1.22 28.11
N ASN A 442 1.78 1.28 27.70
CA ASN A 442 2.76 0.20 27.89
C ASN A 442 4.12 0.76 28.36
N PRO A 443 4.17 1.49 29.50
CA PRO A 443 5.37 2.19 29.92
C PRO A 443 6.49 1.20 30.24
N ILE A 444 7.68 1.50 29.74
CA ILE A 444 8.93 0.79 30.05
C ILE A 444 10.06 1.80 30.25
N ASP A 445 11.16 1.38 30.88
CA ASP A 445 12.41 2.13 30.79
C ASP A 445 12.98 1.95 29.37
N LEU A 446 13.01 3.01 28.57
CA LEU A 446 13.54 2.98 27.20
C LEU A 446 15.05 2.75 27.14
N ASN A 447 15.77 2.85 28.27
CA ASN A 447 17.19 2.49 28.36
C ASN A 447 17.41 1.00 28.61
N ASP A 448 16.37 0.25 29.00
CA ASP A 448 16.40 -1.22 29.06
C ASP A 448 16.08 -1.78 27.66
N ASP A 449 17.15 -2.06 26.91
CA ASP A 449 17.06 -2.60 25.54
C ASP A 449 16.36 -3.96 25.48
N ASP A 450 16.38 -4.76 26.55
CA ASP A 450 15.69 -6.05 26.61
C ASP A 450 14.19 -5.85 26.86
N ALA A 451 13.80 -4.90 27.71
CA ALA A 451 12.40 -4.51 27.88
C ALA A 451 11.81 -3.95 26.59
N LEU A 452 12.56 -3.07 25.91
CA LEU A 452 12.15 -2.51 24.62
C LEU A 452 12.00 -3.60 23.56
N GLU A 453 12.91 -4.57 23.50
CA GLU A 453 12.77 -5.72 22.60
C GLU A 453 11.52 -6.53 22.86
N ARG A 454 11.29 -6.92 24.13
CA ARG A 454 10.10 -7.70 24.51
C ARG A 454 8.83 -6.97 24.10
N LEU A 455 8.78 -5.65 24.30
CA LEU A 455 7.64 -4.81 23.94
C LEU A 455 7.45 -4.74 22.41
N ILE A 456 8.53 -4.53 21.65
CA ILE A 456 8.49 -4.53 20.18
C ILE A 456 7.98 -5.86 19.66
N ARG A 457 8.53 -7.00 20.11
CA ARG A 457 8.09 -8.33 19.64
C ARG A 457 6.63 -8.62 20.00
N ALA A 458 6.15 -8.09 21.12
CA ALA A 458 4.77 -8.24 21.55
C ALA A 458 3.77 -7.37 20.77
N ARG A 459 4.19 -6.25 20.17
CA ARG A 459 3.27 -5.23 19.66
C ARG A 459 3.51 -4.75 18.23
N ALA A 460 4.72 -4.90 17.69
CA ALA A 460 5.03 -4.49 16.33
C ALA A 460 4.29 -5.36 15.30
N ASP A 461 3.90 -4.79 14.19
CA ASP A 461 3.23 -5.47 13.10
C ASP A 461 3.42 -4.70 11.79
N THR A 462 2.76 -5.12 10.72
CA THR A 462 2.77 -4.44 9.43
C THR A 462 2.14 -3.03 9.50
N ILE A 463 2.67 -2.10 8.68
CA ILE A 463 1.96 -0.87 8.27
C ILE A 463 1.45 -0.94 6.82
N TYR A 464 1.24 -2.17 6.35
CA TYR A 464 0.47 -2.57 5.16
C TYR A 464 1.13 -2.25 3.80
N HIS A 465 2.46 -2.38 3.71
CA HIS A 465 3.23 -2.04 2.52
C HIS A 465 3.97 -3.24 1.89
N PRO A 466 3.31 -4.40 1.67
CA PRO A 466 3.97 -5.57 1.11
C PRO A 466 4.35 -5.35 -0.37
N VAL A 467 5.50 -5.85 -0.77
CA VAL A 467 6.02 -5.77 -2.15
C VAL A 467 6.84 -7.01 -2.52
N GLY A 468 7.27 -7.08 -3.78
CA GLY A 468 8.42 -7.90 -4.21
C GLY A 468 8.18 -9.37 -4.51
N THR A 469 6.94 -9.84 -4.33
CA THR A 469 6.55 -11.25 -4.53
C THR A 469 6.49 -11.73 -5.98
N ALA A 470 6.68 -10.82 -6.92
CA ALA A 470 6.89 -11.10 -8.33
C ALA A 470 7.95 -10.16 -8.90
N ARG A 471 9.06 -10.00 -8.15
CA ARG A 471 10.08 -8.97 -8.43
C ARG A 471 10.52 -8.93 -9.89
N MET A 472 10.64 -7.71 -10.42
CA MET A 472 11.32 -7.47 -11.69
C MET A 472 12.84 -7.60 -11.52
N GLY A 473 13.53 -7.80 -12.63
CA GLY A 473 14.99 -7.79 -12.67
C GLY A 473 15.52 -8.26 -14.01
N SER A 474 16.79 -7.93 -14.28
CA SER A 474 17.52 -8.41 -15.45
C SER A 474 18.13 -9.80 -15.24
N ASP A 475 18.25 -10.25 -13.99
CA ASP A 475 18.78 -11.57 -13.61
C ASP A 475 17.84 -12.73 -13.98
N ASP A 476 18.40 -13.93 -14.04
CA ASP A 476 17.65 -15.15 -14.40
C ASP A 476 16.59 -15.54 -13.37
N GLY A 477 16.75 -15.12 -12.11
CA GLY A 477 15.82 -15.42 -11.02
C GLY A 477 14.55 -14.56 -11.05
N ALA A 478 14.61 -13.36 -11.63
CA ALA A 478 13.49 -12.42 -11.66
C ALA A 478 12.19 -13.04 -12.20
N VAL A 479 11.03 -12.62 -11.69
CA VAL A 479 9.72 -13.14 -12.12
C VAL A 479 9.26 -12.43 -13.39
N CYS A 480 9.47 -11.12 -13.46
CA CYS A 480 9.28 -10.34 -14.67
C CYS A 480 10.56 -9.60 -15.07
N ASP A 481 10.64 -9.19 -16.33
CA ASP A 481 11.74 -8.35 -16.80
C ASP A 481 11.50 -6.86 -16.45
N PRO A 482 12.46 -5.95 -16.71
CA PRO A 482 12.27 -4.52 -16.45
C PRO A 482 11.15 -3.85 -17.28
N LYS A 483 10.59 -4.53 -18.28
CA LYS A 483 9.39 -4.09 -19.02
C LYS A 483 8.11 -4.76 -18.49
N LEU A 484 8.20 -5.39 -17.33
CA LEU A 484 7.11 -6.02 -16.58
C LEU A 484 6.49 -7.24 -17.28
N ARG A 485 7.20 -7.85 -18.24
CA ARG A 485 6.79 -9.09 -18.92
C ARG A 485 7.15 -10.28 -18.04
N VAL A 486 6.19 -11.18 -17.80
CA VAL A 486 6.45 -12.41 -17.04
C VAL A 486 7.40 -13.30 -17.81
N ARG A 487 8.51 -13.69 -17.18
CA ARG A 487 9.56 -14.47 -17.84
C ARG A 487 9.16 -15.93 -18.01
N GLY A 488 9.37 -16.46 -19.22
CA GLY A 488 9.07 -17.85 -19.59
C GLY A 488 7.72 -18.04 -20.28
N VAL A 489 6.95 -16.97 -20.46
CA VAL A 489 5.69 -16.96 -21.22
C VAL A 489 5.59 -15.66 -22.04
N THR A 490 4.66 -15.61 -23.00
CA THR A 490 4.40 -14.39 -23.79
C THR A 490 2.99 -13.87 -23.55
N GLY A 491 2.78 -12.57 -23.76
CA GLY A 491 1.47 -11.93 -23.60
C GLY A 491 0.98 -11.78 -22.15
N LEU A 492 1.87 -11.91 -21.16
CA LEU A 492 1.53 -11.78 -19.73
C LEU A 492 2.42 -10.72 -19.06
N TYR A 493 1.78 -9.77 -18.36
CA TYR A 493 2.43 -8.64 -17.69
C TYR A 493 1.98 -8.52 -16.23
N ILE A 494 2.72 -7.76 -15.42
CA ILE A 494 2.37 -7.45 -14.03
C ILE A 494 2.43 -5.95 -13.78
N ALA A 495 1.36 -5.37 -13.23
CA ALA A 495 1.17 -3.93 -13.04
C ALA A 495 0.82 -3.58 -11.58
N ASP A 496 1.56 -4.10 -10.61
CA ASP A 496 1.32 -3.84 -9.19
C ASP A 496 2.59 -3.94 -8.32
N ALA A 497 2.42 -3.74 -7.00
CA ALA A 497 3.51 -3.71 -6.02
C ALA A 497 4.35 -4.99 -5.92
N SER A 498 3.87 -6.14 -6.42
CA SER A 498 4.64 -7.38 -6.43
C SER A 498 5.92 -7.27 -7.25
N ILE A 499 6.01 -6.35 -8.22
CA ILE A 499 7.18 -6.23 -9.09
C ILE A 499 8.37 -5.51 -8.44
N MET A 500 8.18 -4.81 -7.33
CA MET A 500 9.25 -3.99 -6.76
C MET A 500 10.42 -4.87 -6.28
N PRO A 501 11.66 -4.68 -6.78
CA PRO A 501 12.78 -5.53 -6.38
C PRO A 501 13.19 -5.29 -4.92
N LYS A 502 13.06 -4.04 -4.47
CA LYS A 502 13.27 -3.58 -3.10
C LYS A 502 12.12 -2.68 -2.68
N LEU A 503 11.76 -2.72 -1.41
CA LEU A 503 10.77 -1.82 -0.83
C LEU A 503 11.25 -0.36 -0.90
N VAL A 504 10.32 0.55 -1.19
CA VAL A 504 10.58 1.99 -1.25
C VAL A 504 10.40 2.64 0.12
N SER A 505 11.07 3.77 0.32
CA SER A 505 11.07 4.58 1.53
C SER A 505 9.76 5.36 1.69
N GLY A 506 8.68 4.66 2.04
CA GLY A 506 7.38 5.23 2.37
C GLY A 506 6.18 4.40 1.88
N ASN A 507 5.01 5.03 1.76
CA ASN A 507 3.80 4.31 1.39
C ASN A 507 3.81 3.80 -0.06
N THR A 508 3.23 2.63 -0.30
CA THR A 508 3.35 1.93 -1.61
C THR A 508 2.21 2.18 -2.59
N ASN A 509 1.24 3.04 -2.25
CA ASN A 509 0.09 3.33 -3.12
C ASN A 509 0.48 4.13 -4.37
N ALA A 510 1.15 5.27 -4.22
CA ALA A 510 1.59 6.06 -5.37
C ALA A 510 2.59 5.30 -6.25
N PRO A 511 3.59 4.58 -5.70
CA PRO A 511 4.45 3.68 -6.49
C PRO A 511 3.66 2.64 -7.30
N SER A 512 2.61 2.05 -6.72
CA SER A 512 1.76 1.07 -7.43
C SER A 512 1.01 1.70 -8.60
N ILE A 513 0.54 2.95 -8.45
CA ILE A 513 -0.11 3.70 -9.54
C ILE A 513 0.90 4.02 -10.64
N MET A 514 2.11 4.46 -10.27
CA MET A 514 3.21 4.72 -11.21
C MET A 514 3.57 3.47 -12.02
N ILE A 515 3.62 2.30 -11.37
CA ILE A 515 3.85 1.02 -12.05
C ILE A 515 2.74 0.73 -13.06
N GLY A 516 1.47 0.97 -12.71
CA GLY A 516 0.34 0.77 -13.62
C GLY A 516 0.35 1.75 -14.82
N GLU A 517 0.64 3.02 -14.56
CA GLU A 517 0.86 4.06 -15.57
C GLU A 517 1.92 3.61 -16.59
N ARG A 518 3.06 3.16 -16.09
CA ARG A 518 4.19 2.76 -16.92
C ARG A 518 3.97 1.43 -17.65
N CYS A 519 3.31 0.46 -17.01
CA CYS A 519 2.99 -0.82 -17.63
C CYS A 519 2.13 -0.64 -18.89
N ALA A 520 1.24 0.36 -18.91
CA ALA A 520 0.43 0.65 -20.09
C ALA A 520 1.31 1.00 -21.30
N ASP A 521 2.33 1.84 -21.12
CA ASP A 521 3.25 2.21 -22.19
C ASP A 521 4.03 0.99 -22.71
N PHE A 522 4.46 0.08 -21.83
CA PHE A 522 5.15 -1.14 -22.25
C PHE A 522 4.25 -2.08 -23.05
N VAL A 523 3.01 -2.29 -22.59
CA VAL A 523 2.04 -3.11 -23.32
C VAL A 523 1.75 -2.50 -24.69
N LEU A 524 1.50 -1.19 -24.77
CA LEU A 524 1.23 -0.51 -26.05
C LEU A 524 2.43 -0.60 -27.00
N ALA A 525 3.65 -0.43 -26.50
CA ALA A 525 4.86 -0.54 -27.31
C ALA A 525 5.03 -1.93 -27.94
N ASP A 526 4.69 -3.00 -27.21
CA ASP A 526 4.76 -4.38 -27.71
C ASP A 526 3.63 -4.73 -28.70
N LEU A 527 2.56 -3.92 -28.76
CA LEU A 527 1.43 -4.11 -29.70
C LEU A 527 1.52 -3.28 -30.99
N GLY A 528 2.43 -2.30 -31.07
CA GLY A 528 2.50 -1.30 -32.15
C GLY A 528 1.23 -0.46 -32.28
#